data_AF-A0A8H4X227-F1
#
_entry.id   AF-A0A8H4X227-F1
#
_cell.length_a   1.000
_cell.length_b   1.000
_cell.length_c   1.000
_cell.angle_alpha   90.00
_cell.angle_beta   90.00
_cell.angle_gamma   90.00
#
_symmetry.space_group_name_H-M   'P 1'
#
loop_
_entity.id
_entity.type
_entity.pdbx_description
1 polymer ?
#
loop_
_entity_poly.entity_id
_entity_poly.type
_entity_poly.pdbx_seq_one_letter_code
_entity_poly.pdbx_strand_id
1 'polypeptide(L)'
;MSAMSPEAKYYAKRGLKRRLATRTRGILELSGAAQEVVNLAHRTTRDWIQQAHIWEGLCASCPRNFKSHLVLLQAETLLMFDSEIISDYTPSHFWLAIMRALWYANQFSAHNPQDNFEAIVQTLDTFDKAASEAMCKAQGSWPRFYQLQGPEMHWSSVQDVFDHRRGLPNTFLGLAAQFSILPYLQSKLNRRRSLLQQWNPKNGIGLLENAIFGCKYYMAENFGPPNGLPTIDRSQRKAGCSSVPARSWSPANERAFPPPPNIHSRRTKMPGS
;
A
#
# COMPACT_ATOMS: atom_id res chain seq x y z
N MET A 1 -35.79 15.18 18.28
CA MET A 1 -34.71 14.18 18.27
C MET A 1 -34.31 13.95 19.72
N SER A 2 -34.61 12.77 20.29
CA SER A 2 -34.25 12.49 21.69
C SER A 2 -32.78 12.08 21.74
N ALA A 3 -31.95 12.79 22.50
CA ALA A 3 -30.55 12.46 22.63
C ALA A 3 -30.40 11.14 23.41
N MET A 4 -29.68 10.16 22.83
CA MET A 4 -29.33 8.91 23.52
C MET A 4 -28.75 9.20 24.91
N SER A 5 -29.28 8.50 25.93
CA SER A 5 -28.80 8.64 27.30
C SER A 5 -27.31 8.25 27.41
N PRO A 6 -26.57 8.86 28.34
CA PRO A 6 -25.18 8.51 28.60
C PRO A 6 -24.98 7.01 28.90
N GLU A 7 -25.92 6.38 29.61
CA GLU A 7 -25.87 4.94 29.89
C GLU A 7 -26.00 4.11 28.60
N ALA A 8 -26.94 4.47 27.72
CA ALA A 8 -27.14 3.77 26.45
C ALA A 8 -25.88 3.81 25.57
N LYS A 9 -25.20 4.97 25.52
CA LYS A 9 -23.91 5.13 24.80
C LYS A 9 -22.81 4.27 25.42
N TYR A 10 -22.74 4.20 26.76
CA TYR A 10 -21.76 3.38 27.46
C TYR A 10 -21.94 1.89 27.17
N TYR A 11 -23.17 1.36 27.25
CA TYR A 11 -23.45 -0.05 26.96
C TYR A 11 -23.25 -0.41 25.50
N ALA A 12 -23.62 0.48 24.57
CA ALA A 12 -23.35 0.29 23.14
C ALA A 12 -21.85 0.22 22.87
N LYS A 13 -21.06 1.17 23.41
CA LYS A 13 -19.58 1.19 23.25
C LYS A 13 -18.93 -0.05 23.88
N ARG A 14 -19.40 -0.49 25.05
CA ARG A 14 -18.90 -1.70 25.72
C ARG A 14 -19.27 -2.97 24.94
N GLY A 15 -20.48 -3.06 24.42
CA GLY A 15 -20.94 -4.17 23.57
C GLY A 15 -20.15 -4.26 22.26
N LEU A 16 -19.90 -3.11 21.62
CA LEU A 16 -19.07 -3.00 20.43
C LEU A 16 -17.64 -3.45 20.71
N LYS A 17 -17.01 -2.91 21.77
CA LYS A 17 -15.66 -3.32 22.20
C LYS A 17 -15.58 -4.82 22.45
N ARG A 18 -16.58 -5.41 23.13
CA ARG A 18 -16.60 -6.85 23.38
C ARG A 18 -16.71 -7.66 22.08
N ARG A 19 -17.57 -7.23 21.16
CA ARG A 19 -17.80 -7.91 19.87
C ARG A 19 -16.64 -7.77 18.89
N LEU A 20 -15.94 -6.63 18.93
CA LEU A 20 -14.69 -6.40 18.20
C LEU A 20 -13.52 -7.19 18.82
N ALA A 21 -13.50 -7.34 20.16
CA ALA A 21 -12.49 -8.11 20.86
C ALA A 21 -12.68 -9.63 20.69
N THR A 22 -13.91 -10.11 20.52
CA THR A 22 -14.15 -11.48 20.07
C THR A 22 -13.69 -11.58 18.62
N ARG A 23 -12.81 -12.56 18.30
CA ARG A 23 -12.33 -12.89 16.94
C ARG A 23 -13.45 -13.41 16.00
N THR A 24 -14.68 -12.93 16.16
CA THR A 24 -15.83 -13.26 15.34
C THR A 24 -15.71 -12.58 13.98
N ARG A 25 -15.53 -13.38 12.93
CA ARG A 25 -15.58 -12.94 11.53
C ARG A 25 -17.05 -12.62 11.17
N GLY A 26 -17.40 -11.35 11.10
CA GLY A 26 -18.77 -10.91 10.84
C GLY A 26 -18.86 -9.47 10.36
N ILE A 27 -20.01 -9.06 9.83
CA ILE A 27 -20.29 -7.66 9.47
C ILE A 27 -21.07 -6.98 10.58
N LEU A 28 -20.64 -5.78 10.92
CA LEU A 28 -21.40 -4.87 11.75
C LEU A 28 -22.25 -4.00 10.83
N GLU A 29 -23.57 -4.13 10.93
CA GLU A 29 -24.51 -3.26 10.24
C GLU A 29 -25.06 -2.24 11.24
N LEU A 30 -25.02 -0.96 10.87
CA LEU A 30 -25.70 0.11 11.60
C LEU A 30 -27.09 0.28 10.99
N SER A 31 -28.15 -0.02 11.75
CA SER A 31 -29.54 0.07 11.32
C SER A 31 -30.36 1.04 12.19
N GLY A 32 -31.52 1.45 11.67
CA GLY A 32 -32.44 2.40 12.28
C GLY A 32 -32.32 3.82 11.70
N ALA A 33 -33.38 4.62 11.82
CA ALA A 33 -33.47 5.98 11.25
C ALA A 33 -32.39 6.95 11.77
N ALA A 34 -31.76 6.62 12.91
CA ALA A 34 -30.69 7.40 13.54
C ALA A 34 -29.38 6.60 13.72
N GLN A 35 -29.21 5.46 13.04
CA GLN A 35 -28.00 4.60 13.14
C GLN A 35 -27.69 4.11 14.57
N GLU A 36 -28.71 3.97 15.42
CA GLU A 36 -28.55 3.66 16.85
C GLU A 36 -28.39 2.16 17.14
N VAL A 37 -28.70 1.29 16.17
CA VAL A 37 -28.68 -0.17 16.37
C VAL A 37 -27.49 -0.78 15.65
N VAL A 38 -26.65 -1.52 16.38
CA VAL A 38 -25.53 -2.28 15.80
C VAL A 38 -25.87 -3.77 15.72
N ASN A 39 -26.18 -4.23 14.51
CA ASN A 39 -26.39 -5.63 14.20
C ASN A 39 -25.05 -6.31 13.91
N LEU A 40 -24.91 -7.56 14.36
CA LEU A 40 -23.73 -8.40 14.08
C LEU A 40 -24.18 -9.59 13.25
N ALA A 41 -23.70 -9.68 12.02
CA ALA A 41 -23.91 -10.83 11.15
C ALA A 41 -22.65 -11.73 11.20
N HIS A 42 -22.79 -13.00 11.60
CA HIS A 42 -21.70 -13.97 11.79
C HIS A 42 -21.28 -14.65 10.47
N ARG A 43 -20.34 -15.63 10.46
CA ARG A 43 -19.81 -16.43 9.31
C ARG A 43 -20.74 -16.63 8.09
N THR A 44 -22.05 -16.73 8.30
CA THR A 44 -23.11 -16.66 7.28
C THR A 44 -23.09 -15.40 6.43
N THR A 45 -22.43 -14.30 6.82
CA THR A 45 -22.38 -13.07 6.04
C THR A 45 -21.53 -13.20 4.80
N ARG A 46 -20.45 -13.99 4.85
CA ARG A 46 -19.69 -14.30 3.64
C ARG A 46 -20.57 -15.07 2.66
N ASP A 47 -21.22 -16.13 3.14
CA ASP A 47 -22.09 -16.98 2.33
C ASP A 47 -23.33 -16.20 1.83
N TRP A 48 -23.83 -15.26 2.64
CA TRP A 48 -24.94 -14.35 2.32
C TRP A 48 -24.53 -13.32 1.25
N ILE A 49 -23.38 -12.66 1.40
CA ILE A 49 -22.83 -11.74 0.39
C ILE A 49 -22.49 -12.47 -0.91
N GLN A 50 -22.09 -13.74 -0.83
CA GLN A 50 -21.83 -14.55 -2.00
C GLN A 50 -23.10 -14.92 -2.79
N GLN A 51 -24.30 -14.69 -2.25
CA GLN A 51 -25.54 -14.84 -3.00
C GLN A 51 -25.67 -13.67 -4.00
N ALA A 52 -25.78 -14.00 -5.29
CA ALA A 52 -25.77 -13.01 -6.37
C ALA A 52 -26.78 -11.86 -6.16
N HIS A 53 -28.02 -12.18 -5.81
CA HIS A 53 -29.07 -11.18 -5.57
C HIS A 53 -28.78 -10.25 -4.38
N ILE A 54 -28.09 -10.73 -3.35
CA ILE A 54 -27.66 -9.90 -2.20
C ILE A 54 -26.55 -8.96 -2.63
N TRP A 55 -25.54 -9.46 -3.34
CA TRP A 55 -24.45 -8.64 -3.86
C TRP A 55 -24.96 -7.56 -4.82
N GLU A 56 -25.84 -7.94 -5.75
CA GLU A 56 -26.49 -7.01 -6.67
C GLU A 56 -27.31 -5.95 -5.92
N GLY A 57 -28.08 -6.35 -4.90
CA GLY A 57 -28.82 -5.41 -4.05
C GLY A 57 -27.93 -4.44 -3.29
N LEU A 58 -26.80 -4.91 -2.75
CA LEU A 58 -25.79 -4.06 -2.11
C LEU A 58 -25.18 -3.08 -3.12
N CYS A 59 -24.75 -3.57 -4.29
CA CYS A 59 -24.20 -2.73 -5.35
C CYS A 59 -25.22 -1.70 -5.87
N ALA A 60 -26.50 -2.06 -5.99
CA ALA A 60 -27.57 -1.17 -6.41
C ALA A 60 -27.89 -0.09 -5.35
N SER A 61 -27.67 -0.40 -4.07
CA SER A 61 -27.86 0.54 -2.96
C SER A 61 -26.68 1.50 -2.78
N CYS A 62 -25.51 1.18 -3.35
CA CYS A 62 -24.36 2.07 -3.31
C CYS A 62 -24.62 3.31 -4.19
N PRO A 63 -24.30 4.53 -3.71
CA PRO A 63 -24.31 5.73 -4.54
C PRO A 63 -23.49 5.53 -5.82
N ARG A 64 -23.94 6.08 -6.95
CA ARG A 64 -23.23 5.96 -8.23
C ARG A 64 -21.80 6.53 -8.19
N ASN A 65 -21.54 7.45 -7.27
CA ASN A 65 -20.23 8.05 -7.00
C ASN A 65 -19.44 7.32 -5.90
N PHE A 66 -19.94 6.21 -5.35
CA PHE A 66 -19.21 5.42 -4.37
C PHE A 66 -18.04 4.69 -5.04
N LYS A 67 -16.82 5.01 -4.60
CA LYS A 67 -15.60 4.42 -5.13
C LYS A 67 -14.94 3.58 -4.03
N SER A 68 -15.33 2.31 -3.95
CA SER A 68 -14.93 1.38 -2.88
C SER A 68 -13.42 1.38 -2.61
N HIS A 69 -12.61 1.29 -3.66
CA HIS A 69 -11.15 1.28 -3.54
C HIS A 69 -10.56 2.59 -2.98
N LEU A 70 -11.16 3.75 -3.28
CA LEU A 70 -10.72 5.01 -2.67
C LEU A 70 -11.04 5.03 -1.17
N VAL A 71 -12.22 4.55 -0.78
CA VAL A 71 -12.62 4.46 0.62
C VAL A 71 -11.72 3.48 1.39
N LEU A 72 -11.35 2.35 0.77
CA LEU A 72 -10.42 1.39 1.37
C LEU A 72 -9.01 1.98 1.52
N LEU A 73 -8.51 2.73 0.53
CA LEU A 73 -7.25 3.47 0.66
C LEU A 73 -7.30 4.51 1.79
N GLN A 74 -8.41 5.26 1.91
CA GLN A 74 -8.62 6.21 3.00
C GLN A 74 -8.65 5.51 4.35
N ALA A 75 -9.28 4.34 4.44
CA ALA A 75 -9.30 3.53 5.67
C ALA A 75 -7.88 3.08 6.07
N GLU A 76 -7.09 2.54 5.14
CA GLU A 76 -5.67 2.18 5.42
C GLU A 76 -4.85 3.41 5.85
N THR A 77 -5.14 4.58 5.27
CA THR A 77 -4.51 5.84 5.66
C THR A 77 -4.83 6.24 7.10
N LEU A 78 -6.09 6.10 7.52
CA LEU A 78 -6.50 6.39 8.89
C LEU A 78 -5.87 5.39 9.89
N LEU A 79 -5.81 4.11 9.52
CA LEU A 79 -5.16 3.09 10.36
C LEU A 79 -3.66 3.39 10.56
N MET A 80 -3.00 4.01 9.57
CA MET A 80 -1.61 4.47 9.68
C MET A 80 -1.41 5.72 10.56
N PHE A 81 -2.48 6.37 11.04
CA PHE A 81 -2.37 7.40 12.06
C PHE A 81 -2.65 6.88 13.47
N ASP A 82 -3.33 5.75 13.60
CA ASP A 82 -3.73 5.20 14.88
C ASP A 82 -2.53 4.61 15.64
N SER A 83 -2.09 5.31 16.68
CA SER A 83 -0.94 4.92 17.48
C SER A 83 -1.11 3.60 18.21
N GLU A 84 -2.34 3.24 18.61
CA GLU A 84 -2.61 1.97 19.29
C GLU A 84 -2.47 0.79 18.33
N ILE A 85 -2.87 0.98 17.07
CA ILE A 85 -2.71 -0.04 16.03
C ILE A 85 -1.25 -0.17 15.63
N ILE A 86 -0.54 0.96 15.48
CA ILE A 86 0.83 1.01 14.95
C ILE A 86 1.88 0.54 15.95
N SER A 87 1.66 0.70 17.26
CA SER A 87 2.64 0.29 18.28
C SER A 87 3.03 -1.19 18.17
N ASP A 88 2.10 -2.00 17.67
CA ASP A 88 2.24 -3.45 17.55
C ASP A 88 2.64 -3.88 16.12
N TYR A 89 2.97 -2.93 15.24
CA TYR A 89 3.38 -3.26 13.88
C TYR A 89 4.74 -3.95 13.92
N THR A 90 4.77 -5.19 13.43
CA THR A 90 6.00 -5.77 12.92
C THR A 90 6.33 -5.14 11.56
N PRO A 91 7.60 -5.18 11.11
CA PRO A 91 7.95 -4.73 9.77
C PRO A 91 7.06 -5.34 8.67
N SER A 92 6.70 -6.62 8.81
CA SER A 92 5.80 -7.32 7.88
C SER A 92 4.37 -6.76 7.90
N HIS A 93 3.84 -6.41 9.07
CA HIS A 93 2.51 -5.78 9.17
C HIS A 93 2.48 -4.40 8.52
N PHE A 94 3.51 -3.58 8.77
CA PHE A 94 3.66 -2.27 8.15
C PHE A 94 3.68 -2.39 6.63
N TRP A 95 4.58 -3.21 6.08
CA TRP A 95 4.68 -3.40 4.64
C TRP A 95 3.40 -3.97 4.03
N LEU A 96 2.73 -4.91 4.70
CA LEU A 96 1.45 -5.42 4.23
C LEU A 96 0.40 -4.31 4.08
N ALA A 97 0.32 -3.39 5.04
CA ALA A 97 -0.60 -2.26 4.97
C ALA A 97 -0.24 -1.27 3.85
N ILE A 98 1.07 -0.99 3.63
CA ILE A 98 1.56 -0.24 2.45
C ILE A 98 1.09 -0.91 1.15
N MET A 99 1.27 -2.23 1.04
CA MET A 99 0.92 -2.97 -0.17
C MET A 99 -0.58 -2.96 -0.43
N ARG A 100 -1.42 -3.14 0.60
CA ARG A 100 -2.89 -3.05 0.47
C ARG A 100 -3.31 -1.66 -0.02
N ALA A 101 -2.79 -0.61 0.59
CA ALA A 101 -3.10 0.77 0.21
C ALA A 101 -2.74 1.05 -1.25
N LEU A 102 -1.51 0.74 -1.68
CA LEU A 102 -1.07 0.95 -3.06
C LEU A 102 -1.86 0.08 -4.05
N TRP A 103 -2.26 -1.14 -3.65
CA TRP A 103 -3.12 -1.98 -4.45
C TRP A 103 -4.51 -1.36 -4.65
N TYR A 104 -5.16 -0.86 -3.58
CA TYR A 104 -6.43 -0.15 -3.67
C TYR A 104 -6.32 1.07 -4.59
N ALA A 105 -5.24 1.85 -4.47
CA ALA A 105 -4.99 3.00 -5.33
C ALA A 105 -4.87 2.62 -6.82
N ASN A 106 -4.22 1.49 -7.13
CA ASN A 106 -4.15 0.96 -8.49
C ASN A 106 -5.54 0.56 -9.01
N GLN A 107 -6.32 -0.18 -8.22
CA GLN A 107 -7.68 -0.59 -8.63
C GLN A 107 -8.60 0.61 -8.89
N PHE A 108 -8.50 1.66 -8.07
CA PHE A 108 -9.21 2.90 -8.33
C PHE A 108 -8.83 3.52 -9.68
N SER A 109 -7.53 3.56 -9.97
CA SER A 109 -6.97 4.18 -11.19
C SER A 109 -7.38 3.44 -12.47
N ALA A 110 -7.61 2.13 -12.41
CA ALA A 110 -7.94 1.30 -13.57
C ALA A 110 -9.37 1.52 -14.09
N HIS A 111 -10.31 1.93 -13.24
CA HIS A 111 -11.74 1.93 -13.59
C HIS A 111 -12.28 3.27 -14.12
N ASN A 112 -11.73 4.42 -13.71
CA ASN A 112 -12.09 5.71 -14.31
C ASN A 112 -11.02 6.80 -14.06
N PRO A 113 -10.08 7.03 -14.99
CA PRO A 113 -8.92 7.91 -14.75
C PRO A 113 -9.25 9.41 -14.66
N GLN A 114 -10.46 9.83 -15.06
CA GLN A 114 -10.88 11.24 -15.05
C GLN A 114 -11.65 11.63 -13.78
N ASP A 115 -12.31 10.67 -13.11
CA ASP A 115 -13.09 10.95 -11.89
C ASP A 115 -12.18 11.02 -10.66
N ASN A 116 -12.25 12.12 -9.91
CA ASN A 116 -11.62 12.27 -8.59
C ASN A 116 -10.10 12.06 -8.55
N PHE A 117 -9.41 12.44 -9.63
CA PHE A 117 -7.94 12.43 -9.72
C PHE A 117 -7.29 13.16 -8.53
N GLU A 118 -7.87 14.30 -8.12
CA GLU A 118 -7.38 15.06 -6.97
C GLU A 118 -7.51 14.29 -5.66
N ALA A 119 -8.63 13.58 -5.45
CA ALA A 119 -8.88 12.85 -4.21
C ALA A 119 -7.89 11.69 -4.02
N ILE A 120 -7.58 10.92 -5.07
CA ILE A 120 -6.56 9.86 -4.98
C ILE A 120 -5.17 10.46 -4.74
N VAL A 121 -4.82 11.56 -5.40
CA VAL A 121 -3.52 12.21 -5.19
C VAL A 121 -3.38 12.72 -3.76
N GLN A 122 -4.41 13.40 -3.24
CA GLN A 122 -4.42 13.92 -1.88
C GLN A 122 -4.38 12.79 -0.86
N THR A 123 -5.12 11.71 -1.09
CA THR A 123 -5.14 10.56 -0.19
C THR A 123 -3.78 9.86 -0.17
N LEU A 124 -3.13 9.68 -1.32
CA LEU A 124 -1.78 9.10 -1.39
C LEU A 124 -0.72 10.00 -0.74
N ASP A 125 -0.82 11.32 -0.89
CA ASP A 125 0.06 12.27 -0.18
C ASP A 125 -0.14 12.22 1.33
N THR A 126 -1.38 12.04 1.77
CA THR A 126 -1.71 11.86 3.19
C THR A 126 -1.20 10.51 3.70
N PHE A 127 -1.34 9.46 2.89
CA PHE A 127 -0.85 8.13 3.19
C PHE A 127 0.67 8.10 3.35
N ASP A 128 1.41 8.77 2.47
CA ASP A 128 2.87 8.86 2.53
C ASP A 128 3.36 9.49 3.86
N LYS A 129 2.67 10.55 4.30
CA LYS A 129 2.92 11.19 5.60
C LYS A 129 2.57 10.25 6.75
N ALA A 130 1.39 9.62 6.69
CA ALA A 130 0.94 8.67 7.72
C ALA A 130 1.93 7.51 7.87
N ALA A 131 2.40 6.94 6.75
CA ALA A 131 3.41 5.89 6.73
C ALA A 131 4.75 6.36 7.33
N SER A 132 5.16 7.60 7.05
CA SER A 132 6.36 8.20 7.66
C SER A 132 6.24 8.29 9.17
N GLU A 133 5.11 8.79 9.67
CA GLU A 133 4.84 8.90 11.11
C GLU A 133 4.75 7.52 11.78
N ALA A 134 4.06 6.58 11.14
CA ALA A 134 3.93 5.21 11.61
C ALA A 134 5.30 4.53 11.73
N MET A 135 6.14 4.68 10.70
CA MET A 135 7.53 4.20 10.71
C MET A 135 8.32 4.81 11.86
N CYS A 136 8.27 6.13 12.04
CA CYS A 136 9.00 6.82 13.11
C CYS A 136 8.59 6.34 14.52
N LYS A 137 7.31 6.02 14.71
CA LYS A 137 6.80 5.47 15.99
C LYS A 137 7.21 4.01 16.18
N ALA A 138 7.11 3.20 15.13
CA ALA A 138 7.35 1.76 15.21
C ALA A 138 8.85 1.39 15.21
N GLN A 139 9.72 2.18 14.57
CA GLN A 139 11.14 1.80 14.40
C GLN A 139 11.92 1.58 15.71
N GLY A 140 11.47 2.19 16.82
CA GLY A 140 12.07 1.97 18.14
C GLY A 140 11.96 0.52 18.64
N SER A 141 10.96 -0.23 18.17
CA SER A 141 10.77 -1.64 18.49
C SER A 141 11.28 -2.59 17.40
N TRP A 142 11.75 -2.06 16.27
CA TRP A 142 12.17 -2.86 15.12
C TRP A 142 13.65 -3.23 15.17
N PRO A 143 14.05 -4.35 14.51
CA PRO A 143 15.46 -4.67 14.32
C PRO A 143 16.22 -3.52 13.65
N ARG A 144 17.47 -3.30 14.08
CA ARG A 144 18.31 -2.16 13.65
C ARG A 144 18.44 -1.98 12.14
N PHE A 145 18.41 -3.07 11.37
CA PHE A 145 18.51 -3.01 9.91
C PHE A 145 17.27 -2.40 9.24
N TYR A 146 16.11 -2.39 9.88
CA TYR A 146 14.92 -1.67 9.40
C TYR A 146 14.86 -0.22 9.89
N GLN A 147 15.73 0.19 10.81
CA GLN A 147 15.76 1.57 11.29
C GLN A 147 16.34 2.48 10.21
N LEU A 148 15.73 3.66 10.05
CA LEU A 148 16.19 4.65 9.08
C LEU A 148 17.61 5.10 9.45
N GLN A 149 18.52 5.01 8.49
CA GLN A 149 19.94 5.34 8.68
C GLN A 149 20.20 6.84 8.48
N GLY A 150 19.35 7.70 9.05
CA GLY A 150 19.50 9.15 8.99
C GLY A 150 18.17 9.91 8.89
N PRO A 151 18.15 11.19 9.30
CA PRO A 151 16.92 12.00 9.35
C PRO A 151 16.32 12.32 7.99
N GLU A 152 17.11 12.19 6.91
CA GLU A 152 16.68 12.50 5.54
C GLU A 152 16.22 11.26 4.77
N MET A 153 16.35 10.06 5.34
CA MET A 153 15.98 8.83 4.65
C MET A 153 14.47 8.65 4.66
N HIS A 154 13.88 8.58 3.48
CA HIS A 154 12.45 8.31 3.32
C HIS A 154 12.13 6.85 3.68
N TRP A 155 10.98 6.60 4.33
CA TRP A 155 10.59 5.26 4.78
C TRP A 155 10.56 4.23 3.64
N SER A 156 10.21 4.63 2.41
CA SER A 156 10.21 3.72 1.25
C SER A 156 11.60 3.16 0.92
N SER A 157 12.68 3.77 1.41
CA SER A 157 14.04 3.27 1.23
C SER A 157 14.30 1.97 1.99
N VAL A 158 13.50 1.63 3.01
CA VAL A 158 13.66 0.38 3.77
C VAL A 158 13.02 -0.83 3.07
N GLN A 159 12.48 -0.65 1.86
CA GLN A 159 11.90 -1.73 1.06
C GLN A 159 12.94 -2.81 0.74
N ASP A 160 14.18 -2.40 0.47
CA ASP A 160 15.21 -3.26 -0.13
C ASP A 160 16.31 -3.66 0.86
N VAL A 161 16.01 -3.64 2.16
CA VAL A 161 17.01 -3.90 3.21
C VAL A 161 17.64 -5.29 3.09
N PHE A 162 16.93 -6.26 2.51
CA PHE A 162 17.42 -7.63 2.32
C PHE A 162 18.03 -7.91 0.95
N ASP A 163 17.68 -7.15 -0.09
CA ASP A 163 18.35 -7.29 -1.39
C ASP A 163 19.45 -6.22 -1.47
N HIS A 164 20.61 -6.54 -0.88
CA HIS A 164 21.82 -5.70 -0.92
C HIS A 164 22.31 -5.35 -2.34
N ARG A 165 21.63 -5.85 -3.39
CA ARG A 165 22.04 -5.73 -4.80
C ARG A 165 22.09 -4.30 -5.32
N ARG A 166 21.50 -3.32 -4.63
CA ARG A 166 21.45 -1.94 -5.14
C ARG A 166 22.00 -0.91 -4.18
N GLY A 167 21.69 -0.99 -2.89
CA GLY A 167 22.06 0.06 -1.93
C GLY A 167 21.52 1.46 -2.32
N LEU A 168 20.59 1.51 -3.28
CA LEU A 168 20.00 2.74 -3.78
C LEU A 168 18.67 2.96 -3.06
N PRO A 169 18.41 4.16 -2.51
CA PRO A 169 17.15 4.46 -1.85
C PRO A 169 15.99 4.44 -2.87
N ASN A 170 14.82 3.97 -2.40
CA ASN A 170 13.58 4.09 -3.14
C ASN A 170 12.75 5.27 -2.60
N THR A 171 11.82 5.76 -3.42
CA THR A 171 10.91 6.86 -3.08
C THR A 171 9.46 6.39 -3.11
N PHE A 172 8.56 7.13 -2.47
CA PHE A 172 7.12 6.85 -2.58
C PHE A 172 6.63 6.91 -4.04
N LEU A 173 7.20 7.82 -4.85
CA LEU A 173 6.91 7.88 -6.28
C LEU A 173 7.37 6.61 -7.02
N GLY A 174 8.49 6.02 -6.61
CA GLY A 174 8.95 4.71 -7.08
C GLY A 174 7.97 3.59 -6.73
N LEU A 175 7.47 3.56 -5.49
CA LEU A 175 6.42 2.63 -5.06
C LEU A 175 5.12 2.81 -5.88
N ALA A 176 4.72 4.05 -6.15
CA ALA A 176 3.56 4.31 -6.99
C ALA A 176 3.77 3.83 -8.44
N ALA A 177 5.01 3.90 -8.96
CA ALA A 177 5.35 3.36 -10.28
C ALA A 177 5.32 1.83 -10.32
N GLN A 178 5.79 1.18 -9.27
CA GLN A 178 5.70 -0.27 -9.08
C GLN A 178 4.25 -0.78 -9.18
N PHE A 179 3.30 0.00 -8.65
CA PHE A 179 1.87 -0.30 -8.67
C PHE A 179 1.11 0.31 -9.85
N SER A 180 1.78 1.05 -10.74
CA SER A 180 1.17 1.68 -11.91
C SER A 180 0.03 2.66 -11.58
N ILE A 181 0.18 3.42 -10.50
CA ILE A 181 -0.80 4.43 -10.07
C ILE A 181 -0.62 5.71 -10.92
N LEU A 182 -1.09 5.66 -12.17
CA LEU A 182 -0.85 6.72 -13.15
C LEU A 182 -1.36 8.10 -12.75
N PRO A 183 -2.54 8.23 -12.11
CA PRO A 183 -2.99 9.54 -11.66
C PRO A 183 -1.98 10.23 -10.75
N TYR A 184 -1.42 9.48 -9.80
CA TYR A 184 -0.41 9.99 -8.89
C TYR A 184 0.87 10.39 -9.62
N LEU A 185 1.38 9.49 -10.47
CA LEU A 185 2.59 9.74 -11.26
C LEU A 185 2.43 10.99 -12.13
N GLN A 186 1.36 11.09 -12.92
CA GLN A 186 1.12 12.23 -13.80
C GLN A 186 1.04 13.54 -12.99
N SER A 187 0.30 13.54 -11.87
CA SER A 187 0.18 14.72 -10.99
C SER A 187 1.56 15.20 -10.50
N LYS A 188 2.38 14.28 -10.01
CA LYS A 188 3.70 14.60 -9.44
C LYS A 188 4.71 14.98 -10.50
N LEU A 189 4.73 14.30 -11.63
CA LEU A 189 5.66 14.58 -12.73
C LEU A 189 5.35 15.89 -13.44
N ASN A 190 4.07 16.24 -13.61
CA ASN A 190 3.67 17.52 -14.19
C ASN A 190 4.06 18.70 -13.29
N ARG A 191 3.90 18.56 -11.97
CA ARG A 191 4.30 19.60 -10.99
C ARG A 191 5.82 19.71 -10.81
N ARG A 192 6.56 18.61 -11.02
CA ARG A 192 7.99 18.51 -10.69
C ARG A 192 8.83 18.05 -11.89
N ARG A 193 8.57 18.63 -13.06
CA ARG A 193 9.30 18.29 -14.29
C ARG A 193 10.82 18.50 -14.16
N SER A 194 11.23 19.48 -13.36
CA SER A 194 12.63 19.74 -13.01
C SER A 194 13.26 18.63 -12.17
N LEU A 195 12.50 17.95 -11.29
CA LEU A 195 13.04 16.84 -10.48
C LEU A 195 13.40 15.63 -11.33
N LEU A 196 12.68 15.38 -12.44
CA LEU A 196 13.08 14.34 -13.39
C LEU A 196 14.40 14.65 -14.07
N GLN A 197 14.66 15.93 -14.36
CA GLN A 197 15.92 16.37 -14.97
C GLN A 197 17.08 16.34 -13.98
N GLN A 198 16.80 16.54 -12.70
CA GLN A 198 17.78 16.48 -11.61
C GLN A 198 17.95 15.07 -11.04
N TRP A 199 17.11 14.11 -11.43
CA TRP A 199 17.19 12.75 -10.92
C TRP A 199 18.51 12.10 -11.35
N ASN A 200 19.41 11.90 -10.38
CA ASN A 200 20.66 11.21 -10.60
C ASN A 200 20.44 9.70 -10.39
N PRO A 201 20.58 8.85 -11.42
CA PRO A 201 20.42 7.39 -11.27
C PRO A 201 21.46 6.78 -10.33
N LYS A 202 22.55 7.49 -10.00
CA LYS A 202 23.51 7.06 -8.98
C LYS A 202 22.98 7.20 -7.54
N ASN A 203 21.90 7.96 -7.34
CA ASN A 203 21.38 8.32 -6.03
C ASN A 203 20.01 7.70 -5.73
N GLY A 204 19.44 6.91 -6.63
CA GLY A 204 18.13 6.29 -6.42
C GLY A 204 17.61 5.48 -7.61
N ILE A 205 16.64 4.61 -7.35
CA ILE A 205 16.03 3.73 -8.36
C ILE A 205 15.13 4.55 -9.30
N GLY A 206 15.35 4.44 -10.62
CA GLY A 206 14.54 5.15 -11.61
C GLY A 206 13.08 4.70 -11.63
N LEU A 207 12.15 5.57 -12.05
CA LEU A 207 10.71 5.25 -12.09
C LEU A 207 10.39 4.09 -13.05
N LEU A 208 11.02 4.06 -14.22
CA LEU A 208 10.84 2.97 -15.19
C LEU A 208 11.36 1.64 -14.63
N GLU A 209 12.48 1.69 -13.93
CA GLU A 209 13.08 0.54 -13.30
C GLU A 209 12.19 -0.02 -12.18
N ASN A 210 11.64 0.86 -11.34
CA ASN A 210 10.60 0.54 -10.38
C ASN A 210 9.37 -0.11 -11.06
N ALA A 211 8.86 0.47 -12.15
CA ALA A 211 7.69 -0.08 -12.85
C ALA A 211 7.94 -1.48 -13.44
N ILE A 212 9.13 -1.74 -13.98
CA ILE A 212 9.46 -3.01 -14.67
C ILE A 212 9.88 -4.09 -13.66
N PHE A 213 10.88 -3.79 -12.83
CA PHE A 213 11.53 -4.76 -11.97
C PHE A 213 11.03 -4.71 -10.54
N GLY A 214 10.45 -3.59 -10.14
CA GLY A 214 10.15 -3.33 -8.76
C GLY A 214 9.18 -4.35 -8.14
N CYS A 215 8.22 -4.85 -8.92
CA CYS A 215 7.28 -5.91 -8.53
C CYS A 215 7.98 -7.18 -7.99
N LYS A 216 9.15 -7.56 -8.55
CA LYS A 216 9.88 -8.77 -8.15
C LYS A 216 10.48 -8.64 -6.75
N TYR A 217 10.83 -7.43 -6.32
CA TYR A 217 11.38 -7.18 -4.99
C TYR A 217 10.31 -7.29 -3.89
N TYR A 218 9.03 -7.08 -4.23
CA TYR A 218 7.91 -7.25 -3.28
C TYR A 218 7.47 -8.69 -3.07
N MET A 219 7.79 -9.58 -4.00
CA MET A 219 7.43 -11.00 -3.93
C MET A 219 8.63 -11.87 -3.54
N ALA A 220 9.68 -11.27 -2.95
CA ALA A 220 10.74 -12.04 -2.33
C ALA A 220 10.10 -13.04 -1.35
N GLU A 221 10.52 -14.30 -1.42
CA GLU A 221 9.91 -15.47 -0.76
C GLU A 221 9.66 -15.25 0.74
N ASN A 222 10.41 -14.33 1.36
CA ASN A 222 10.35 -13.96 2.77
C ASN A 222 9.01 -13.36 3.22
N PHE A 223 8.21 -12.76 2.34
CA PHE A 223 6.92 -12.19 2.74
C PHE A 223 5.74 -13.17 2.56
N GLY A 224 5.97 -14.30 1.89
CA GLY A 224 4.89 -15.08 1.27
C GLY A 224 4.04 -14.20 0.33
N PRO A 225 3.26 -14.74 -0.61
CA PRO A 225 2.12 -13.97 -1.08
C PRO A 225 1.24 -13.75 0.16
N PRO A 226 1.04 -12.51 0.66
CA PRO A 226 0.13 -12.32 1.76
C PRO A 226 -1.21 -12.85 1.31
N ASN A 227 -1.70 -13.87 2.01
CA ASN A 227 -2.90 -14.61 1.66
C ASN A 227 -4.03 -13.63 1.30
N GLY A 228 -4.30 -13.46 0.00
CA GLY A 228 -5.38 -12.62 -0.50
C GLY A 228 -5.01 -11.27 -1.13
N LEU A 229 -3.73 -10.88 -1.32
CA LEU A 229 -3.43 -9.77 -2.23
C LEU A 229 -3.41 -10.25 -3.70
N PRO A 230 -4.23 -9.68 -4.59
CA PRO A 230 -4.25 -10.06 -6.01
C PRO A 230 -2.97 -9.61 -6.73
N THR A 231 -2.43 -10.49 -7.58
CA THR A 231 -1.26 -10.22 -8.42
C THR A 231 -1.57 -9.10 -9.42
N ILE A 232 -0.70 -8.08 -9.53
CA ILE A 232 -0.82 -7.04 -10.56
C ILE A 232 -0.31 -7.59 -11.89
N ASP A 233 -1.17 -7.61 -12.91
CA ASP A 233 -0.82 -8.12 -14.24
C ASP A 233 0.33 -7.31 -14.86
N ARG A 234 1.24 -7.99 -15.56
CA ARG A 234 2.38 -7.35 -16.25
C ARG A 234 1.91 -6.40 -17.36
N SER A 235 0.78 -6.68 -18.00
CA SER A 235 0.18 -5.84 -19.04
C SER A 235 -0.26 -4.48 -18.50
N GLN A 236 -0.93 -4.46 -17.33
CA GLN A 236 -1.32 -3.22 -16.63
C GLN A 236 -0.10 -2.34 -16.33
N ARG A 237 1.04 -2.96 -15.98
CA ARG A 237 2.30 -2.24 -15.71
C ARG A 237 2.92 -1.58 -16.94
N LYS A 238 2.84 -2.23 -18.10
CA LYS A 238 3.39 -1.69 -19.36
C LYS A 238 2.57 -0.52 -19.89
N ALA A 239 1.24 -0.54 -19.71
CA ALA A 239 0.36 0.56 -20.11
C ALA A 239 0.75 1.87 -19.41
N GLY A 240 1.15 1.78 -18.14
CA GLY A 240 1.58 2.94 -17.39
C GLY A 240 2.81 3.65 -17.93
N CYS A 241 3.83 2.89 -18.33
CA CYS A 241 5.08 3.43 -18.85
C CYS A 241 4.92 4.09 -20.24
N SER A 242 3.96 3.61 -21.02
CA SER A 242 3.72 4.09 -22.40
C SER A 242 3.02 5.46 -22.44
N SER A 243 2.41 5.88 -21.34
CA SER A 243 1.72 7.18 -21.20
C SER A 243 2.65 8.35 -20.85
N VAL A 244 3.93 8.08 -20.57
CA VAL A 244 4.94 9.10 -20.27
C VAL A 244 5.58 9.57 -21.59
N PRO A 245 5.61 10.88 -21.91
CA PRO A 245 6.11 11.35 -23.20
C PRO A 245 7.56 10.91 -23.45
N ALA A 246 7.79 10.20 -24.56
CA ALA A 246 9.07 9.60 -24.95
C ALA A 246 10.26 10.58 -25.14
N ARG A 247 10.05 11.90 -25.01
CA ARG A 247 11.06 12.93 -25.32
C ARG A 247 12.20 13.07 -24.30
N SER A 248 12.23 12.27 -23.23
CA SER A 248 13.36 12.23 -22.29
C SER A 248 14.25 11.00 -22.41
N TRP A 249 14.01 10.13 -23.40
CA TRP A 249 14.79 8.91 -23.61
C TRP A 249 15.85 9.12 -24.68
N SER A 250 17.13 9.12 -24.29
CA SER A 250 18.26 9.11 -25.21
C SER A 250 18.86 7.70 -25.23
N PRO A 251 18.99 7.02 -26.39
CA PRO A 251 19.47 5.64 -26.49
C PRO A 251 20.92 5.40 -26.03
N ALA A 252 21.67 6.46 -25.71
CA ALA A 252 23.10 6.38 -25.39
C ALA A 252 23.45 5.68 -24.06
N ASN A 253 22.46 5.27 -23.25
CA ASN A 253 22.66 4.65 -21.93
C ASN A 253 22.43 3.14 -21.88
N GLU A 254 22.20 2.46 -23.00
CA GLU A 254 22.27 0.99 -23.06
C GLU A 254 23.73 0.52 -23.01
N ARG A 255 24.36 0.54 -21.83
CA ARG A 255 25.48 -0.35 -21.55
C ARG A 255 24.92 -1.63 -20.94
N ALA A 256 25.29 -2.75 -21.55
CA ALA A 256 24.92 -4.10 -21.14
C ALA A 256 25.07 -4.28 -19.62
N PHE A 257 23.98 -4.71 -18.98
CA PHE A 257 24.01 -5.17 -17.59
C PHE A 257 24.98 -6.35 -17.49
N PRO A 258 25.93 -6.35 -16.53
CA PRO A 258 26.72 -7.54 -16.27
C PRO A 258 25.78 -8.67 -15.78
N PRO A 259 26.00 -9.92 -16.21
CA PRO A 259 25.24 -11.05 -15.69
C PRO A 259 25.46 -11.18 -14.18
N PRO A 260 24.47 -11.68 -13.42
CA PRO A 260 24.60 -11.85 -11.99
C PRO A 260 25.77 -12.79 -11.65
N PRO A 261 26.52 -12.53 -10.56
CA PRO A 261 27.64 -13.37 -10.18
C PRO A 261 27.15 -14.78 -9.84
N ASN A 262 27.89 -15.77 -10.35
CA ASN A 262 27.58 -17.19 -10.22
C ASN A 262 27.80 -17.64 -8.75
N ILE A 263 26.73 -17.96 -8.02
CA ILE A 263 26.76 -18.27 -6.57
C ILE A 263 27.19 -19.73 -6.29
N HIS A 264 28.06 -20.31 -7.12
CA HIS A 264 28.54 -21.68 -6.94
C HIS A 264 30.07 -21.75 -7.04
N SER A 265 30.78 -21.19 -6.06
CA SER A 265 32.11 -21.69 -5.63
C SER A 265 32.62 -20.95 -4.39
N ARG A 266 32.15 -21.30 -3.19
CA ARG A 266 32.93 -21.17 -1.96
C ARG A 266 32.78 -22.44 -1.13
N ARG A 267 33.47 -23.51 -1.57
CA ARG A 267 33.87 -24.59 -0.66
C ARG A 267 35.12 -24.11 0.07
N THR A 268 34.95 -23.76 1.34
CA THR A 268 36.05 -23.52 2.27
C THR A 268 36.84 -24.80 2.47
N LYS A 269 38.14 -24.77 2.18
CA LYS A 269 39.10 -25.77 2.67
C LYS A 269 39.31 -25.49 4.17
N MET A 270 39.08 -26.50 5.00
CA MET A 270 39.57 -26.53 6.39
C MET A 270 41.09 -26.68 6.37
N PRO A 271 41.85 -25.92 7.18
CA PRO A 271 43.27 -26.19 7.38
C PRO A 271 43.40 -27.37 8.36
N GLY A 272 44.10 -28.41 7.93
CA GLY A 272 44.63 -29.43 8.83
C GLY A 272 46.00 -28.98 9.33
N SER A 273 46.15 -28.94 10.66
CA SER A 273 47.36 -29.19 11.45
C SER A 273 46.93 -29.33 12.89
#